data_AF-A0A8J7RIW5-F1
#
_entry.id   AF-A0A8J7RIW5-F1
#
_cell.length_a   1.000
_cell.length_b   1.000
_cell.length_c   1.000
_cell.angle_alpha   90.00
_cell.angle_beta   90.00
_cell.angle_gamma   90.00
#
_symmetry.space_group_name_H-M   'P 1'
#
loop_
_entity.id
_entity.type
_entity.pdbx_description
1 polymer ?
#
loop_
_entity_poly.entity_id
_entity_poly.type
_entity_poly.pdbx_seq_one_letter_code
_entity_poly.pdbx_strand_id
1 'polypeptide(L)'
;MKFVSLMLLVFIFHGCKDDGNEHPPGEMPEESAHEEAGPDMQEESAETALEDTAAERFDSVLEEYLALTDALVASDTERAASNSELFYDAVQSFQQTDIDASLRADVGILNMTLLEMSDIITGSTDIEEQRGAYETLSETMIAMVQRLGHQRDTLYHQRCPMVNDGDGDWLSTKEEIRNPYHGDRMMNCGSTVQQL
;
A
#
# COMPACT_ATOMS: atom_id res chain seq x y z
N MET A 1 -45.09 -3.12 50.42
CA MET A 1 -45.39 -2.67 49.04
C MET A 1 -44.40 -3.39 48.13
N LYS A 2 -44.76 -4.60 47.69
CA LYS A 2 -45.23 -4.97 46.33
C LYS A 2 -44.10 -4.94 45.28
N PHE A 3 -43.49 -6.12 45.10
CA PHE A 3 -42.63 -6.51 43.97
C PHE A 3 -43.44 -6.55 42.66
N VAL A 4 -42.88 -6.05 41.57
CA VAL A 4 -43.32 -6.29 40.17
C VAL A 4 -42.04 -6.39 39.34
N SER A 5 -41.52 -7.59 39.10
CA SER A 5 -41.88 -8.58 38.06
C SER A 5 -41.32 -8.19 36.68
N LEU A 6 -40.10 -8.69 36.44
CA LEU A 6 -39.44 -8.83 35.14
C LEU A 6 -40.17 -9.91 34.32
N MET A 7 -40.68 -9.57 33.13
CA MET A 7 -41.20 -10.57 32.19
C MET A 7 -40.26 -10.71 30.99
N LEU A 8 -39.66 -11.89 30.90
CA LEU A 8 -38.90 -12.44 29.80
C LEU A 8 -39.88 -12.97 28.74
N LEU A 9 -39.78 -12.55 27.48
CA LEU A 9 -40.54 -13.10 26.36
C LEU A 9 -39.62 -14.01 25.52
N VAL A 10 -39.82 -15.31 25.69
CA VAL A 10 -39.23 -16.37 24.85
C VAL A 10 -40.23 -16.68 23.73
N PHE A 11 -39.78 -16.57 22.47
CA PHE A 11 -40.55 -17.04 21.32
C PHE A 11 -40.00 -18.41 20.88
N ILE A 12 -40.80 -19.45 21.09
CA ILE A 12 -40.60 -20.78 20.49
C ILE A 12 -41.56 -20.87 19.31
N PHE A 13 -41.03 -21.03 18.09
CA PHE A 13 -41.81 -21.50 16.96
C PHE A 13 -41.48 -22.97 16.69
N HIS A 14 -42.51 -23.81 16.72
CA HIS A 14 -42.52 -25.16 16.16
C HIS A 14 -43.81 -25.33 15.36
N GLY A 15 -43.70 -25.77 14.11
CA GLY A 15 -44.84 -26.18 13.30
C GLY A 15 -44.46 -26.50 11.86
N CYS A 16 -44.35 -27.81 11.55
CA CYS A 16 -44.22 -28.38 10.20
C CYS A 16 -45.59 -28.53 9.51
N LYS A 17 -45.64 -28.55 8.17
CA LYS A 17 -46.48 -29.50 7.42
C LYS A 17 -46.01 -29.68 5.95
N ASP A 18 -45.94 -30.95 5.59
CA ASP A 18 -45.59 -31.63 4.32
C ASP A 18 -46.49 -31.31 3.12
N ASP A 19 -45.97 -31.47 1.91
CA ASP A 19 -46.40 -32.50 0.94
C ASP A 19 -45.80 -32.26 -0.47
N GLY A 20 -45.09 -33.29 -0.99
CA GLY A 20 -45.41 -33.79 -2.33
C GLY A 20 -44.44 -33.54 -3.49
N ASN A 21 -43.76 -34.63 -3.87
CA ASN A 21 -43.76 -35.25 -5.20
C ASN A 21 -42.44 -35.21 -6.01
N GLU A 22 -42.00 -36.41 -6.36
CA GLU A 22 -40.80 -36.76 -7.14
C GLU A 22 -41.10 -36.90 -8.65
N HIS A 23 -40.00 -36.96 -9.43
CA HIS A 23 -39.81 -37.55 -10.79
C HIS A 23 -39.91 -36.62 -12.02
N PRO A 24 -39.26 -36.90 -13.19
CA PRO A 24 -37.92 -37.43 -13.53
C PRO A 24 -37.12 -36.52 -14.53
N PRO A 25 -35.91 -36.92 -15.02
CA PRO A 25 -35.23 -36.23 -16.11
C PRO A 25 -35.64 -36.76 -17.50
N GLY A 26 -35.72 -35.87 -18.49
CA GLY A 26 -35.95 -36.26 -19.89
C GLY A 26 -35.86 -35.10 -20.89
N GLU A 27 -34.85 -35.22 -21.77
CA GLU A 27 -34.82 -34.87 -23.21
C GLU A 27 -34.79 -33.40 -23.70
N MET A 28 -33.81 -33.15 -24.59
CA MET A 28 -33.64 -31.94 -25.43
C MET A 28 -34.62 -31.96 -26.64
N PRO A 29 -34.85 -30.82 -27.33
CA PRO A 29 -34.04 -30.56 -28.54
C PRO A 29 -33.72 -29.07 -28.87
N GLU A 30 -32.69 -28.93 -29.71
CA GLU A 30 -32.31 -27.90 -30.72
C GLU A 30 -32.82 -26.44 -30.63
N GLU A 31 -31.91 -25.45 -30.71
CA GLU A 31 -31.59 -24.66 -31.93
C GLU A 31 -30.84 -23.35 -31.57
N SER A 32 -29.97 -22.92 -32.49
CA SER A 32 -29.61 -21.53 -32.81
C SER A 32 -28.25 -21.01 -32.33
N ALA A 33 -27.41 -20.77 -33.34
CA ALA A 33 -26.16 -20.03 -33.30
C ALA A 33 -26.39 -18.56 -32.95
N HIS A 34 -25.41 -17.93 -32.29
CA HIS A 34 -24.96 -16.58 -32.60
C HIS A 34 -23.58 -16.37 -31.95
N GLU A 35 -22.53 -16.41 -32.79
CA GLU A 35 -21.32 -15.63 -32.61
C GLU A 35 -21.68 -14.17 -32.33
N GLU A 36 -21.04 -13.56 -31.33
CA GLU A 36 -20.49 -12.21 -31.44
C GLU A 36 -19.28 -12.12 -30.50
N ALA A 37 -18.09 -12.07 -31.10
CA ALA A 37 -16.85 -11.77 -30.43
C ALA A 37 -16.87 -10.29 -30.01
N GLY A 38 -17.03 -10.04 -28.72
CA GLY A 38 -16.79 -8.71 -28.16
C GLY A 38 -15.29 -8.38 -28.23
N PRO A 39 -14.89 -7.19 -28.70
CA PRO A 39 -13.50 -6.81 -28.70
C PRO A 39 -13.01 -6.64 -27.27
N ASP A 40 -11.99 -7.43 -26.94
CA ASP A 40 -11.07 -7.27 -25.82
C ASP A 40 -10.46 -5.86 -25.92
N MET A 41 -11.07 -4.91 -25.22
CA MET A 41 -10.48 -3.60 -24.99
C MET A 41 -9.44 -3.80 -23.90
N GLN A 42 -8.23 -4.12 -24.35
CA GLN A 42 -7.01 -3.95 -23.57
C GLN A 42 -6.98 -2.49 -23.11
N GLU A 43 -7.22 -2.27 -21.81
CA GLU A 43 -6.83 -1.04 -21.15
C GLU A 43 -5.31 -0.96 -21.26
N GLU A 44 -4.86 -0.22 -22.28
CA GLU A 44 -3.52 0.33 -22.37
C GLU A 44 -3.37 1.27 -21.16
N SER A 45 -2.83 0.70 -20.08
CA SER A 45 -2.26 1.44 -18.95
C SER A 45 -1.29 2.46 -19.56
N ALA A 46 -1.72 3.71 -19.60
CA ALA A 46 -0.86 4.83 -19.96
C ALA A 46 0.21 4.92 -18.86
N GLU A 47 1.30 4.21 -19.07
CA GLU A 47 2.55 4.39 -18.35
C GLU A 47 3.02 5.80 -18.70
N THR A 48 2.70 6.75 -17.82
CA THR A 48 3.16 8.13 -17.89
C THR A 48 4.66 8.14 -17.74
N ALA A 49 5.36 7.97 -18.87
CA ALA A 49 6.80 8.10 -18.93
C ALA A 49 7.16 9.53 -18.52
N LEU A 50 7.86 9.65 -17.39
CA LEU A 50 8.49 10.91 -16.97
C LEU A 50 9.42 11.40 -18.07
N GLU A 51 9.50 12.72 -18.25
CA GLU A 51 10.62 13.30 -18.99
C GLU A 51 11.94 12.88 -18.31
N ASP A 52 12.98 12.54 -19.09
CA ASP A 52 14.23 11.93 -18.58
C ASP A 52 14.81 12.66 -17.36
N THR A 53 14.75 14.00 -17.35
CA THR A 53 15.28 14.83 -16.25
C THR A 53 14.41 14.83 -14.99
N ALA A 54 13.11 14.54 -15.10
CA ALA A 54 12.21 14.39 -13.95
C ALA A 54 12.39 13.02 -13.31
N ALA A 55 12.58 12.01 -14.14
CA ALA A 55 12.85 10.64 -13.77
C ALA A 55 14.17 10.52 -12.99
N GLU A 56 15.25 11.11 -13.50
CA GLU A 56 16.56 11.15 -12.81
C GLU A 56 16.48 11.81 -11.42
N ARG A 57 15.70 12.89 -11.29
CA ARG A 57 15.56 13.61 -10.01
C ARG A 57 14.71 12.84 -9.00
N PHE A 58 13.66 12.17 -9.47
CA PHE A 58 12.86 11.31 -8.60
C PHE A 58 13.68 10.09 -8.12
N ASP A 59 14.61 9.61 -8.94
CA ASP A 59 15.50 8.51 -8.57
C ASP A 59 16.38 8.85 -7.36
N SER A 60 16.82 10.12 -7.24
CA SER A 60 17.55 10.59 -6.04
C SER A 60 16.67 10.54 -4.77
N VAL A 61 15.39 10.91 -4.88
CA VAL A 61 14.43 10.78 -3.76
C VAL A 61 14.26 9.31 -3.35
N LEU A 62 14.14 8.42 -4.35
CA LEU A 62 13.99 6.99 -4.11
C LEU A 62 15.26 6.36 -3.52
N GLU A 63 16.46 6.83 -3.89
CA GLU A 63 17.73 6.40 -3.28
C GLU A 63 17.76 6.67 -1.78
N GLU A 64 17.47 7.90 -1.37
CA GLU A 64 17.51 8.29 0.04
C GLU A 64 16.40 7.62 0.86
N TYR A 65 15.22 7.40 0.25
CA TYR A 65 14.15 6.60 0.85
C TYR A 65 14.61 5.17 1.16
N LEU A 66 15.29 4.52 0.22
CA LEU A 66 15.78 3.14 0.41
C LEU A 66 16.88 3.10 1.47
N ALA A 67 17.75 4.11 1.53
CA ALA A 67 18.76 4.24 2.56
C ALA A 67 18.15 4.43 3.97
N LEU A 68 17.10 5.25 4.10
CA LEU A 68 16.31 5.37 5.33
C LEU A 68 15.67 4.04 5.71
N THR A 69 15.06 3.34 4.75
CA THR A 69 14.44 2.03 4.95
C THR A 69 15.45 1.00 5.49
N ASP A 70 16.64 0.91 4.88
CA ASP A 70 17.72 0.01 5.32
C ASP A 70 18.27 0.40 6.72
N ALA A 71 18.21 1.67 7.12
CA ALA A 71 18.55 2.10 8.48
C ALA A 71 17.52 1.63 9.52
N LEU A 72 16.23 1.74 9.22
CA LEU A 72 15.14 1.28 10.09
C LEU A 72 15.10 -0.24 10.23
N VAL A 73 15.41 -0.98 9.16
CA VAL A 73 15.63 -2.44 9.20
C VAL A 73 16.74 -2.79 10.20
N ALA A 74 17.84 -2.03 10.18
CA ALA A 74 18.95 -2.22 11.12
C ALA A 74 18.67 -1.70 12.53
N SER A 75 17.51 -1.05 12.76
CA SER A 75 17.18 -0.37 14.02
C SER A 75 18.24 0.66 14.46
N ASP A 76 18.89 1.30 13.48
CA ASP A 76 19.96 2.27 13.69
C ASP A 76 19.36 3.69 13.68
N THR A 77 19.04 4.22 14.85
CA THR A 77 18.27 5.47 14.98
C THR A 77 19.05 6.69 14.50
N GLU A 78 20.37 6.73 14.72
CA GLU A 78 21.23 7.82 14.26
C GLU A 78 21.33 7.81 12.73
N ARG A 79 21.54 6.64 12.12
CA ARG A 79 21.57 6.51 10.67
C ARG A 79 20.20 6.77 10.03
N ALA A 80 19.11 6.38 10.69
CA ALA A 80 17.77 6.68 10.22
C ALA A 80 17.52 8.19 10.21
N ALA A 81 17.87 8.91 11.28
CA ALA A 81 17.75 10.37 11.33
C ALA A 81 18.61 11.04 10.24
N SER A 82 19.86 10.62 10.06
CA SER A 82 20.76 11.18 9.03
C SER A 82 20.23 10.93 7.60
N ASN A 83 19.74 9.72 7.31
CA ASN A 83 19.22 9.41 5.98
C ASN A 83 17.85 10.09 5.73
N SER A 84 17.07 10.32 6.79
CA SER A 84 15.82 11.09 6.71
C SER A 84 16.07 12.56 6.38
N GLU A 85 17.14 13.16 6.91
CA GLU A 85 17.56 14.52 6.54
C GLU A 85 17.97 14.61 5.06
N LEU A 86 18.74 13.63 4.56
CA LEU A 86 19.10 13.56 3.14
C LEU A 86 17.87 13.37 2.25
N PHE A 87 16.93 12.51 2.66
CA PHE A 87 15.67 12.32 1.97
C PHE A 87 14.83 13.60 1.94
N TYR A 88 14.74 14.34 3.05
CA TYR A 88 14.06 15.63 3.12
C TYR A 88 14.63 16.62 2.10
N ASP A 89 15.96 16.74 2.03
CA ASP A 89 16.65 17.61 1.06
C ASP A 89 16.42 17.18 -0.39
N ALA A 90 16.37 15.87 -0.65
CA ALA A 90 16.03 15.33 -1.97
C ALA A 90 14.59 15.70 -2.37
N VAL A 91 13.63 15.56 -1.46
CA VAL A 91 12.21 15.93 -1.70
C VAL A 91 12.07 17.43 -1.95
N GLN A 92 12.76 18.28 -1.19
CA GLN A 92 12.75 19.74 -1.44
C GLN A 92 13.34 20.10 -2.80
N SER A 93 14.37 19.38 -3.23
CA SER A 93 15.05 19.61 -4.51
C SER A 93 14.26 19.08 -5.71
N PHE A 94 13.30 18.19 -5.48
CA PHE A 94 12.44 17.63 -6.51
C PHE A 94 11.43 18.67 -7.03
N GLN A 95 11.77 19.29 -8.16
CA GLN A 95 10.96 20.33 -8.78
C GLN A 95 9.81 19.72 -9.59
N GLN A 96 8.58 20.09 -9.21
CA GLN A 96 7.35 19.64 -9.88
C GLN A 96 7.11 20.28 -11.26
N THR A 97 7.95 21.23 -11.67
CA THR A 97 7.89 21.80 -13.02
C THR A 97 8.15 20.76 -14.08
N ASP A 98 8.87 19.69 -13.72
CA ASP A 98 9.39 18.68 -14.64
C ASP A 98 8.40 17.52 -14.84
N ILE A 99 7.24 17.55 -14.16
CA ILE A 99 6.18 16.55 -14.29
C ILE A 99 4.94 17.12 -14.98
N ASP A 100 4.09 16.22 -15.47
CA ASP A 100 2.82 16.55 -16.12
C ASP A 100 1.97 17.48 -15.24
N ALA A 101 1.40 18.51 -15.85
CA ALA A 101 0.65 19.54 -15.14
C ALA A 101 -0.54 18.99 -14.35
N SER A 102 -1.14 17.88 -14.82
CA SER A 102 -2.25 17.21 -14.12
C SER A 102 -1.83 16.55 -12.81
N LEU A 103 -0.55 16.17 -12.66
CA LEU A 103 -0.04 15.47 -11.47
C LEU A 103 0.47 16.43 -10.38
N ARG A 104 0.78 17.69 -10.73
CA ARG A 104 1.47 18.63 -9.83
C ARG A 104 0.75 18.88 -8.51
N ALA A 105 -0.57 19.04 -8.53
CA ALA A 105 -1.33 19.30 -7.32
C ALA A 105 -1.23 18.13 -6.33
N ASP A 106 -1.40 16.91 -6.83
CA ASP A 106 -1.32 15.70 -6.04
C ASP A 106 0.10 15.47 -5.50
N VAL A 107 1.12 15.62 -6.35
CA VAL A 107 2.53 15.51 -5.95
C VAL A 107 2.91 16.62 -4.95
N GLY A 108 2.31 17.82 -5.06
CA GLY A 108 2.35 18.88 -4.06
C GLY A 108 1.97 18.41 -2.68
N ILE A 109 0.83 17.72 -2.58
CA ILE A 109 0.32 17.21 -1.32
C ILE A 109 1.23 16.12 -0.76
N LEU A 110 1.64 15.17 -1.61
CA LEU A 110 2.53 14.08 -1.19
C LEU A 110 3.88 14.61 -0.70
N ASN A 111 4.49 15.57 -1.41
CA ASN A 111 5.74 16.18 -0.97
C ASN A 111 5.61 16.83 0.41
N MET A 112 4.50 17.53 0.70
CA MET A 112 4.30 18.12 2.02
C MET A 112 4.27 17.05 3.12
N THR A 113 3.56 15.93 2.88
CA THR A 113 3.52 14.80 3.81
C THR A 113 4.90 14.15 3.99
N LEU A 114 5.64 13.94 2.89
CA LEU A 114 7.00 13.40 2.97
C LEU A 114 7.92 14.29 3.81
N LEU A 115 7.89 15.60 3.59
CA LEU A 115 8.70 16.56 4.34
C LEU A 115 8.34 16.55 5.83
N GLU A 116 7.05 16.54 6.17
CA GLU A 116 6.59 16.51 7.56
C GLU A 116 7.06 15.23 8.28
N MET A 117 6.85 14.06 7.67
CA MET A 117 7.24 12.79 8.30
C MET A 117 8.77 12.66 8.42
N SER A 118 9.51 13.18 7.44
CA SER A 118 10.98 13.15 7.48
C SER A 118 11.51 14.02 8.62
N ASP A 119 10.92 15.18 8.88
CA ASP A 119 11.31 16.07 9.98
C ASP A 119 11.08 15.40 11.35
N ILE A 120 9.97 14.66 11.50
CA ILE A 120 9.70 13.87 12.71
C ILE A 120 10.77 12.78 12.91
N ILE A 121 11.12 12.03 11.87
CA ILE A 121 12.14 10.97 11.95
C ILE A 121 13.51 11.55 12.28
N THR A 122 13.90 12.64 11.62
CA THR A 122 15.17 13.35 11.85
C THR A 122 15.26 13.89 13.29
N GLY A 123 14.15 14.40 13.82
CA GLY A 123 14.09 14.98 15.16
C GLY A 123 14.02 13.96 16.31
N SER A 124 13.79 12.68 16.03
CA SER A 124 13.62 11.65 17.06
C SER A 124 14.86 10.77 17.23
N THR A 125 15.12 10.40 18.47
CA THR A 125 16.12 9.37 18.85
C THR A 125 15.46 8.05 19.26
N ASP A 126 14.13 7.98 19.26
CA ASP A 126 13.36 6.79 19.62
C ASP A 126 12.97 6.01 18.36
N ILE A 127 13.31 4.72 18.32
CA ILE A 127 13.10 3.89 17.14
C ILE A 127 11.61 3.67 16.82
N GLU A 128 10.74 3.65 17.82
CA GLU A 128 9.30 3.43 17.60
C GLU A 128 8.63 4.72 17.13
N GLU A 129 9.06 5.89 17.59
CA GLU A 129 8.64 7.18 17.01
C GLU A 129 9.08 7.32 15.54
N GLN A 130 10.33 6.97 15.23
CA GLN A 130 10.83 6.96 13.84
C GLN A 130 10.02 6.01 12.96
N ARG A 131 9.71 4.80 13.45
CA ARG A 131 8.88 3.84 12.72
C ARG A 131 7.45 4.31 12.52
N GLY A 132 6.85 4.93 13.54
CA GLY A 132 5.50 5.47 13.44
C GLY A 132 5.37 6.57 12.38
N ALA A 133 6.37 7.46 12.28
CA ALA A 133 6.41 8.44 11.19
C ALA A 133 6.73 7.80 9.82
N TYR A 134 7.58 6.77 9.82
CA TYR A 134 7.94 6.04 8.61
C TYR A 134 6.75 5.31 7.97
N GLU A 135 5.77 4.83 8.74
CA GLU A 135 4.53 4.23 8.21
C GLU A 135 3.88 5.16 7.16
N THR A 136 3.52 6.39 7.55
CA THR A 136 2.96 7.37 6.62
C THR A 136 3.93 7.75 5.49
N LEU A 137 5.24 7.88 5.77
CA LEU A 137 6.24 8.19 4.75
C LEU A 137 6.31 7.11 3.67
N SER A 138 6.32 5.84 4.07
CA SER A 138 6.45 4.68 3.19
C SER A 138 5.25 4.50 2.26
N GLU A 139 4.03 4.64 2.77
CA GLU A 139 2.81 4.67 1.96
C GLU A 139 2.81 5.84 0.97
N THR A 140 3.24 7.01 1.43
CA THR A 140 3.32 8.22 0.59
C THR A 140 4.34 8.02 -0.54
N MET A 141 5.46 7.34 -0.28
CA MET A 141 6.45 7.00 -1.31
C MET A 141 5.93 5.97 -2.31
N ILE A 142 5.14 4.99 -1.88
CA ILE A 142 4.46 4.07 -2.81
C ILE A 142 3.52 4.84 -3.72
N ALA A 143 2.73 5.76 -3.16
CA ALA A 143 1.84 6.62 -3.94
C ALA A 143 2.62 7.49 -4.94
N MET A 144 3.76 8.06 -4.54
CA MET A 144 4.64 8.81 -5.44
C MET A 144 5.14 7.95 -6.60
N VAL A 145 5.65 6.74 -6.31
CA VAL A 145 6.11 5.81 -7.34
C VAL A 145 4.99 5.41 -8.29
N GLN A 146 3.77 5.19 -7.82
CA GLN A 146 2.63 4.85 -8.70
C GLN A 146 2.22 5.99 -9.65
N ARG A 147 2.47 7.25 -9.27
CA ARG A 147 2.10 8.43 -10.05
C ARG A 147 3.16 8.84 -11.05
N LEU A 148 4.43 8.70 -10.63
CA LEU A 148 5.58 9.16 -11.36
C LEU A 148 6.29 8.02 -12.09
N GLY A 149 6.18 6.77 -11.63
CA GLY A 149 7.06 5.69 -12.09
C GLY A 149 8.47 5.79 -11.49
N HIS A 150 9.38 4.92 -11.92
CA HIS A 150 10.78 4.90 -11.49
C HIS A 150 11.71 4.39 -12.60
N GLN A 151 13.02 4.69 -12.48
CA GLN A 151 14.04 4.19 -13.42
C GLN A 151 14.85 3.01 -12.89
N ARG A 152 14.58 2.55 -11.67
CA ARG A 152 15.27 1.41 -11.07
C ARG A 152 14.96 0.12 -11.84
N ASP A 153 15.98 -0.72 -12.04
CA ASP A 153 15.87 -2.01 -12.74
C ASP A 153 14.82 -2.94 -12.10
N THR A 154 14.65 -2.89 -10.77
CA THR A 154 13.67 -3.68 -10.04
C THR A 154 13.32 -3.01 -8.73
N LEU A 155 12.02 -2.90 -8.46
CA LEU A 155 11.49 -2.44 -7.19
C LEU A 155 10.38 -3.39 -6.72
N TYR A 156 10.36 -3.70 -5.43
CA TYR A 156 9.36 -4.57 -4.82
C TYR A 156 8.52 -3.74 -3.86
N HIS A 157 7.21 -3.80 -4.04
CA HIS A 157 6.26 -3.39 -3.02
C HIS A 157 6.02 -4.58 -2.08
N GLN A 158 6.40 -4.42 -0.82
CA GLN A 158 6.31 -5.44 0.22
C GLN A 158 5.42 -4.96 1.36
N ARG A 159 4.81 -5.91 2.07
CA ARG A 159 3.87 -5.64 3.17
C ARG A 159 4.06 -6.59 4.34
N CYS A 160 3.93 -6.11 5.58
CA CYS A 160 3.77 -6.94 6.78
C CYS A 160 2.35 -6.72 7.35
N PRO A 161 1.48 -7.76 7.36
CA PRO A 161 0.08 -7.61 7.78
C PRO A 161 -0.12 -7.40 9.28
N MET A 162 0.96 -7.40 10.07
CA MET A 162 0.92 -7.20 11.52
C MET A 162 1.15 -5.74 11.94
N VAL A 163 1.54 -4.88 11.00
CA VAL A 163 1.70 -3.45 11.23
C VAL A 163 0.35 -2.77 10.98
N ASN A 164 -0.10 -1.98 11.95
CA ASN A 164 -1.29 -1.12 11.90
C ASN A 164 -2.44 -1.66 11.03
N ASP A 165 -3.07 -2.76 11.46
CA ASP A 165 -4.22 -3.39 10.77
C ASP A 165 -4.01 -3.80 9.29
N GLY A 166 -2.75 -3.92 8.85
CA GLY A 166 -2.38 -4.37 7.52
C GLY A 166 -1.72 -3.32 6.63
N ASP A 167 -1.49 -2.12 7.15
CA ASP A 167 -0.99 -0.95 6.41
C ASP A 167 0.54 -0.78 6.46
N GLY A 168 1.28 -1.83 6.86
CA GLY A 168 2.75 -1.81 6.85
C GLY A 168 3.36 -2.09 5.49
N ASP A 169 3.27 -1.14 4.57
CA ASP A 169 3.75 -1.23 3.19
C ASP A 169 5.03 -0.44 2.92
N TRP A 170 6.04 -1.07 2.30
CA TRP A 170 7.29 -0.40 1.92
C TRP A 170 7.79 -0.83 0.53
N LEU A 171 8.74 -0.05 0.01
CA LEU A 171 9.45 -0.38 -1.22
C LEU A 171 10.85 -0.91 -0.91
N SER A 172 11.31 -1.90 -1.68
CA SER A 172 12.61 -2.54 -1.54
C SER A 172 13.22 -2.85 -2.89
N THR A 173 14.55 -2.79 -3.02
CA THR A 173 15.27 -3.31 -4.20
C THR A 173 15.65 -4.79 -4.06
N LYS A 174 15.31 -5.41 -2.92
CA LYS A 174 15.64 -6.80 -2.58
C LYS A 174 14.36 -7.63 -2.54
N GLU A 175 14.36 -8.78 -3.20
CA GLU A 175 13.26 -9.76 -3.12
C GLU A 175 13.12 -10.32 -1.69
N GLU A 176 14.23 -10.44 -0.96
CA GLU A 176 14.24 -10.84 0.45
C GLU A 176 13.44 -9.85 1.31
N ILE A 177 12.53 -10.38 2.13
CA ILE A 177 11.76 -9.59 3.09
C ILE A 177 12.66 -9.14 4.23
N ARG A 178 12.80 -7.82 4.39
CA ARG A 178 13.50 -7.19 5.52
C ARG A 178 12.62 -6.09 6.08
N ASN A 179 11.99 -6.36 7.22
CA ASN A 179 10.93 -5.54 7.77
C ASN A 179 11.45 -4.27 8.48
N PRO A 180 11.18 -3.04 7.98
CA PRO A 180 11.64 -1.79 8.61
C PRO A 180 10.89 -1.44 9.90
N TYR A 181 9.64 -1.89 10.06
CA TYR A 181 8.76 -1.58 11.20
C TYR A 181 9.10 -2.37 12.47
N HIS A 182 9.82 -3.48 12.33
CA HIS A 182 10.10 -4.35 13.47
C HIS A 182 11.58 -4.75 13.61
N GLY A 183 12.40 -4.51 12.59
CA GLY A 183 13.82 -4.86 12.58
C GLY A 183 14.03 -6.32 12.99
N ASP A 184 15.02 -6.59 13.84
CA ASP A 184 15.36 -7.94 14.28
C ASP A 184 14.22 -8.71 14.98
N ARG A 185 13.22 -8.01 15.54
CA ARG A 185 12.10 -8.68 16.23
C ARG A 185 11.24 -9.50 15.28
N MET A 186 11.04 -9.00 14.06
CA MET A 186 10.22 -9.66 13.03
C MET A 186 10.81 -9.41 11.63
N MET A 187 12.13 -9.60 11.47
CA MET A 187 12.88 -9.28 10.25
C MET A 187 12.23 -9.84 8.99
N ASN A 188 11.71 -11.06 9.08
CA ASN A 188 11.11 -11.78 7.95
C ASN A 188 9.57 -11.69 7.93
N CYS A 189 8.93 -10.81 8.74
CA CYS A 189 7.50 -10.59 8.60
C CYS A 189 7.22 -9.80 7.33
N GLY A 190 6.57 -10.46 6.39
CA GLY A 190 5.96 -9.82 5.24
C GLY A 190 5.94 -10.70 4.01
N SER A 191 5.44 -10.11 2.93
CA SER A 191 5.38 -10.72 1.61
C SER A 191 5.47 -9.65 0.53
N THR A 192 6.00 -10.00 -0.63
CA THR A 192 5.90 -9.17 -1.83
C THR A 192 4.44 -9.11 -2.29
N VAL A 193 3.91 -7.89 -2.38
CA VAL A 193 2.60 -7.59 -2.95
C VAL A 193 2.72 -7.55 -4.47
N GLN A 194 3.72 -6.81 -4.97
CA GLN A 194 3.96 -6.62 -6.40
C GLN A 194 5.45 -6.36 -6.66
N GLN A 195 5.95 -6.83 -7.79
CA GLN A 195 7.18 -6.32 -8.39
C GLN A 195 6.79 -5.22 -9.37
N LEU A 196 7.33 -4.02 -9.16
CA LEU A 196 7.10 -2.80 -9.92
C LEU A 196 8.12 -2.68 -11.06
#